data_AF-A0A388QM11-F1
#
_entry.id   AF-A0A388QM11-F1
#
_cell.length_a   1.000
_cell.length_b   1.000
_cell.length_c   1.000
_cell.angle_alpha   90.00
_cell.angle_beta   90.00
_cell.angle_gamma   90.00
#
_symmetry.space_group_name_H-M   'P 1'
#
loop_
_entity.id
_entity.type
_entity.pdbx_description
1 polymer ?
#
loop_
_entity_poly.entity_id
_entity_poly.type
_entity_poly.pdbx_seq_one_letter_code
_entity_poly.pdbx_strand_id
1 'polypeptide(L)' 'MKRLFDNRGISGNSEIITYCGSVGTLSGLAYYALKSVGLPNVKLYVRSFKEWKGLEKPIVKQQDANYWDLSAE' A
#
# COMPACT_ATOMS: atom_id res chain seq x y z
N MET A 1 9.34 10.49 4.71
CA MET A 1 8.70 9.17 4.85
C MET A 1 8.01 9.00 6.20
N LYS A 2 8.68 9.29 7.33
CA LYS A 2 8.06 9.29 8.67
C LYS A 2 6.76 10.12 8.77
N ARG A 3 6.79 11.40 8.36
CA ARG A 3 5.60 12.29 8.32
C ARG A 3 4.41 11.74 7.51
N LEU A 4 4.67 11.11 6.37
CA LEU A 4 3.64 10.51 5.50
C LEU A 4 2.84 9.42 6.23
N PHE A 5 3.55 8.62 7.03
CA PHE A 5 2.98 7.53 7.81
C PHE A 5 2.33 8.04 9.10
N ASP A 6 2.99 8.97 9.80
CA ASP A 6 2.48 9.59 11.02
C ASP A 6 1.13 10.29 10.77
N ASN A 7 1.02 11.09 9.70
CA ASN A 7 -0.22 11.78 9.30
C ASN A 7 -1.36 10.80 8.95
N ARG A 8 -1.05 9.55 8.63
CA ARG A 8 -2.02 8.48 8.32
C ARG A 8 -2.22 7.50 9.48
N GLY A 9 -1.68 7.81 10.67
CA GLY A 9 -1.80 6.96 11.86
C GLY A 9 -1.06 5.61 11.75
N ILE A 10 -0.10 5.50 10.82
CA ILE A 10 0.68 4.27 10.62
C ILE A 10 1.93 4.34 11.50
N SER A 11 1.93 3.54 12.57
CA SER A 11 3.06 3.42 13.49
C SER A 11 4.19 2.57 12.90
N GLY A 12 5.41 2.72 13.42
CA GLY A 12 6.57 1.89 13.01
C GLY A 12 6.42 0.38 13.27
N ASN A 13 5.46 -0.04 14.11
CA ASN A 13 5.18 -1.44 14.41
C ASN A 13 4.00 -2.01 13.61
N SER A 14 3.33 -1.20 12.79
CA SER A 14 2.20 -1.64 11.98
C SER A 14 2.62 -2.72 10.98
N GLU A 15 1.73 -3.70 10.75
CA GLU A 15 1.87 -4.59 9.59
C GLU A 15 1.53 -3.82 8.31
N ILE A 16 2.46 -3.81 7.36
CA ILE A 16 2.28 -3.12 6.07
C ILE A 16 2.29 -4.16 4.96
N ILE A 17 1.19 -4.26 4.21
CA ILE A 17 1.07 -5.12 3.04
C ILE A 17 0.99 -4.25 1.79
N THR A 18 2.01 -4.30 0.93
CA THR A 18 1.99 -3.55 -0.34
C THR A 18 1.33 -4.37 -1.44
N TYR A 19 0.56 -3.70 -2.31
CA TYR A 19 -0.06 -4.30 -3.50
C TYR A 19 -0.19 -3.24 -4.61
N CYS A 20 -0.35 -3.68 -5.85
CA CYS A 20 -0.64 -2.81 -6.99
C CYS A 20 -1.80 -3.37 -7.83
N GLY A 21 -1.97 -2.87 -9.05
CA GLY A 21 -3.06 -3.30 -9.93
C GLY A 21 -2.93 -4.74 -10.47
N SER A 22 -1.70 -5.23 -10.67
CA SER A 22 -1.43 -6.45 -11.47
C SER A 22 -0.63 -7.51 -10.70
N VAL A 23 0.67 -7.64 -10.96
CA VAL A 23 1.54 -8.74 -10.48
C VAL A 23 2.65 -8.25 -9.53
N GLY A 24 2.37 -7.17 -8.80
CA GLY A 24 3.22 -6.73 -7.70
C GLY A 24 4.47 -5.93 -8.08
N THR A 25 4.71 -5.65 -9.36
CA THR A 25 5.94 -4.96 -9.82
C THR A 25 6.14 -3.59 -9.16
N LEU A 26 5.13 -2.71 -9.24
CA LEU A 26 5.20 -1.38 -8.63
C LEU A 26 5.22 -1.43 -7.10
N SER A 27 4.42 -2.31 -6.50
CA SER A 27 4.39 -2.47 -5.05
C SER A 27 5.65 -3.13 -4.49
N GLY A 28 6.43 -3.81 -5.33
CA GLY A 28 7.76 -4.32 -4.99
C GLY A 28 8.76 -3.19 -4.72
N LEU A 29 8.67 -2.07 -5.46
CA LEU A 29 9.50 -0.89 -5.20
C LEU A 29 9.17 -0.27 -3.85
N ALA A 30 7.88 -0.13 -3.53
CA ALA A 30 7.43 0.34 -2.23
C ALA A 30 7.84 -0.61 -1.09
N TYR A 31 7.68 -1.93 -1.29
CA TYR A 31 8.13 -2.95 -0.34
C TYR A 31 9.63 -2.80 -0.03
N TYR A 32 10.46 -2.66 -1.05
CA TYR A 32 11.90 -2.51 -0.89
C TYR A 32 12.27 -1.20 -0.19
N ALA A 33 11.63 -0.09 -0.57
CA ALA A 33 11.86 1.21 0.08
C ALA A 33 11.48 1.20 1.57
N LEU A 34 10.41 0.50 1.96
CA LEU A 34 10.01 0.39 3.36
C LEU A 34 10.95 -0.51 4.17
N LYS A 35 11.40 -1.61 3.58
CA LYS A 35 12.42 -2.47 4.20
C LYS A 35 13.76 -1.74 4.36
N SER A 36 14.18 -0.94 3.39
CA SER A 36 15.46 -0.23 3.44
C SER A 36 15.52 0.86 4.51
N VAL A 37 14.37 1.41 4.92
CA VAL A 37 14.27 2.37 6.05
C VAL A 37 14.04 1.68 7.41
N GLY A 38 14.18 0.36 7.47
CA GLY A 38 14.18 -0.39 8.73
C GLY A 38 12.80 -0.74 9.29
N LEU A 39 11.72 -0.67 8.49
CA LEU A 39 10.40 -1.12 8.94
C LEU A 39 10.38 -2.66 9.02
N PRO A 40 10.13 -3.25 10.21
CA PRO A 40 10.31 -4.68 10.42
C PRO A 40 9.21 -5.51 9.74
N ASN A 41 7.96 -5.06 9.83
CA ASN A 41 6.78 -5.84 9.45
C ASN A 41 6.16 -5.41 8.11
N VAL A 42 6.95 -5.51 7.04
CA VAL A 42 6.51 -5.22 5.66
C VAL A 42 6.41 -6.53 4.88
N LYS A 43 5.29 -6.73 4.17
CA LYS A 43 4.98 -7.87 3.29
C LYS A 43 4.56 -7.37 1.90
N LEU A 44 4.82 -8.17 0.87
CA LEU A 44 4.39 -7.89 -0.51
C LEU A 44 3.30 -8.88 -0.93
N TYR A 45 2.12 -8.37 -1.27
CA TYR A 45 1.07 -9.17 -1.90
C TYR A 45 1.27 -9.21 -3.42
N VAL A 46 2.08 -10.15 -3.88
CA VAL A 46 2.56 -10.26 -5.28
C VAL A 46 1.40 -10.35 -6.28
N ARG A 47 0.36 -11.12 -5.95
CA ARG A 47 -0.79 -11.33 -6.86
C ARG A 47 -1.78 -10.16 -6.87
N SER A 48 -1.65 -9.26 -5.91
CA SER A 48 -2.15 -7.89 -5.98
C SER A 48 -3.66 -7.78 -6.29
N PHE A 49 -4.12 -6.63 -6.78
CA PHE A 49 -5.55 -6.42 -7.00
C PHE A 49 -6.14 -7.33 -8.09
N LYS A 50 -5.30 -7.86 -9.01
CA LYS A 50 -5.74 -8.79 -10.04
C LYS A 50 -6.29 -10.09 -9.43
N GLU A 51 -5.59 -10.68 -8.47
CA GLU A 51 -6.11 -11.87 -7.76
C GLU A 51 -7.30 -11.54 -6.88
N TRP A 52 -7.28 -10.41 -6.17
CA TRP A 52 -8.42 -10.01 -5.30
C TRP A 52 -9.74 -9.98 -6.08
N LYS A 53 -9.72 -9.43 -7.30
CA LYS A 53 -10.86 -9.46 -8.22
C LYS A 53 -11.20 -10.86 -8.71
N GLY A 54 -10.19 -11.66 -9.07
CA GLY A 54 -10.39 -13.03 -9.54
C GLY A 54 -10.96 -13.97 -8.48
N LEU A 55 -10.77 -13.65 -7.20
CA LEU A 55 -11.36 -14.33 -6.05
C LEU A 55 -12.74 -13.78 -5.66
N GLU A 56 -13.31 -12.87 -6.47
CA GLU A 56 -14.61 -12.22 -6.24
C GLU A 56 -14.75 -11.62 -4.84
N LYS A 57 -13.65 -11.11 -4.28
CA LYS A 57 -13.66 -10.48 -2.97
C LYS A 57 -14.37 -9.12 -3.03
N PRO A 58 -14.93 -8.64 -1.91
CA PRO A 58 -15.57 -7.33 -1.85
C PRO A 58 -14.64 -6.22 -2.36
N ILE A 59 -15.19 -5.34 -3.20
CA ILE A 59 -14.51 -4.17 -3.73
C ILE A 59 -15.35 -2.92 -3.47
N VAL A 60 -14.67 -1.82 -3.15
CA VAL A 60 -15.29 -0.50 -3.02
C VAL A 60 -14.72 0.40 -4.11
N LYS A 61 -15.57 1.23 -4.72
CA LYS A 61 -15.13 2.29 -5.63
C LYS A 61 -15.15 3.61 -4.86
N GLN A 62 -14.01 4.29 -4.82
CA GLN A 62 -13.97 5.69 -4.40
C GLN A 62 -14.59 6.53 -5.51
N GLN A 63 -15.68 7.24 -5.19
CA GLN A 63 -16.21 8.28 -6.06
C GLN A 63 -15.48 9.60 -5.75
N ASP A 64 -15.37 10.47 -6.75
CA ASP A 64 -14.81 11.82 -6.62
C ASP A 64 -13.37 11.88 -6.05
N ALA A 65 -12.51 10.94 -6.46
CA ALA A 65 -11.11 10.95 -6.06
C ALA A 65 -10.38 12.18 -6.61
N ASN A 66 -9.96 13.07 -5.73
CA ASN A 66 -9.23 14.29 -6.06
C ASN A 66 -7.73 14.07 -5.89
N TYR A 67 -6.92 14.82 -6.64
CA TYR A 67 -5.46 14.78 -6.51
C TYR A 67 -4.99 15.01 -5.05
N TRP A 68 -5.69 15.89 -4.33
CA TRP A 68 -5.38 16.25 -2.96
C TRP A 68 -5.67 15.14 -1.94
N ASP A 69 -6.49 14.14 -2.27
CA ASP A 69 -6.73 12.99 -1.37
C ASP A 69 -5.46 12.11 -1.23
N LEU A 70 -4.56 12.21 -2.21
CA LEU A 70 -3.25 11.55 -2.19
C LEU A 70 -2.17 12.41 -1.54
N SER A 71 -2.45 13.68 -1.24
CA SER A 71 -1.49 14.55 -0.56
C SER A 71 -1.23 14.03 0.85
N ALA A 72 -0.05 14.31 1.36
CA ALA A 72 0.40 13.89 2.69
C ALA A 72 0.62 15.09 3.60
N GLU A 73 0.00 16.21 3.24
CA GLU A 73 0.01 17.42 4.04
C GLU A 73 -0.80 17.21 5.32
#